data_AF-L2GQJ0-F1
#
_entry.id   AF-L2GQJ0-F1
#
_cell.length_a   1.000
_cell.length_b   1.000
_cell.length_c   1.000
_cell.angle_alpha   90.00
_cell.angle_beta   90.00
_cell.angle_gamma   90.00
#
_symmetry.space_group_name_H-M   'P 1'
#
loop_
_entity.id
_entity.type
_entity.pdbx_description
1 polymer ?
#
loop_
_entity_poly.entity_id
_entity_poly.type
_entity_poly.pdbx_seq_one_letter_code
_entity_poly.pdbx_strand_id
1 'polypeptide(L)'
;MNRHLQKMCNSGSFMEICKIIESKTTKPNHNYKDMTLTTTDLDHLKQFTISNILKTLNSDSKIPEPLIKLSVLLGEDHISLVRSVVCNFVVSRKSADISQFIQQNFQNPSSLRKIFDFLEQTADNVSNLYSNTPIDWNIDLKLVNRSLVMIKQILCEYFFSSEVMPDSYSAGIVYTINFERKLENFFNNKKCCISPAGNTDDDSAVSYNQSNLSECIHKRMLSRVCVPYIEIFFEQCLSKNSDVSPQQSIIEKNIIKSYIEFFKQLEYAYGIALYIDDREAYIKLVTIVDRCLFNLIRQTKIEDSPAKMIVVISTILYIQHVLEEFVNNVSLRHPIEFQLVSMEASRKLERQQAIKIEHEFNNNFSGNVLDF
;
A
#
# COMPACT_ATOMS: atom_id res chain seq x y z
N MET A 1 -11.61 36.38 -36.87
CA MET A 1 -10.22 36.44 -36.40
C MET A 1 -9.45 37.45 -37.24
N ASN A 2 -8.70 38.36 -36.62
CA ASN A 2 -7.81 39.29 -37.33
C ASN A 2 -6.85 38.53 -38.28
N ARG A 3 -6.70 38.98 -39.54
CA ARG A 3 -5.89 38.29 -40.58
C ARG A 3 -4.43 38.05 -40.17
N HIS A 4 -3.85 38.91 -39.33
CA HIS A 4 -2.48 38.74 -38.85
C HIS A 4 -2.37 37.59 -37.83
N LEU A 5 -3.28 37.53 -36.86
CA LEU A 5 -3.41 36.41 -35.92
C LEU A 5 -3.71 35.09 -36.66
N GLN A 6 -4.56 35.13 -37.70
CA GLN A 6 -4.86 33.96 -38.51
C GLN A 6 -3.62 33.42 -39.23
N LYS A 7 -2.77 34.29 -39.78
CA LYS A 7 -1.49 33.88 -40.39
C LYS A 7 -0.54 33.26 -39.37
N MET A 8 -0.46 33.83 -38.16
CA MET A 8 0.42 33.32 -37.09
C MET A 8 -0.06 31.99 -36.50
N CYS A 9 -1.38 31.81 -36.36
CA CYS A 9 -1.98 30.54 -35.99
C CYS A 9 -1.68 29.46 -37.05
N ASN A 10 -1.78 29.82 -38.34
CA ASN A 10 -1.48 28.91 -39.44
C ASN A 10 0.01 28.57 -39.58
N SER A 11 0.92 29.45 -39.13
CA SER A 11 2.38 29.22 -39.17
C SER A 11 2.93 28.50 -37.94
N GLY A 12 2.12 28.25 -36.90
CA GLY A 12 2.57 27.60 -35.67
C GLY A 12 3.51 28.47 -34.81
N SER A 13 3.47 29.80 -34.97
CA SER A 13 4.34 30.75 -34.27
C SER A 13 3.87 31.01 -32.82
N PHE A 14 3.77 29.97 -32.00
CA PHE A 14 3.18 30.04 -30.65
C PHE A 14 3.82 31.10 -29.75
N MET A 15 5.15 31.23 -29.79
CA MET A 15 5.89 32.22 -29.00
C MET A 15 5.62 33.67 -29.43
N GLU A 16 5.37 33.90 -30.72
CA GLU A 16 5.04 35.24 -31.22
C GLU A 16 3.62 35.64 -30.81
N ILE A 17 2.69 34.68 -30.79
CA ILE A 17 1.32 34.88 -30.27
C ILE A 17 1.36 35.23 -28.77
N CYS A 18 2.16 34.52 -27.96
CA CYS A 18 2.35 34.85 -26.55
C CYS A 18 2.87 36.29 -26.37
N LYS A 19 3.91 36.69 -27.11
CA LYS A 19 4.49 38.05 -27.04
C LYS A 19 3.47 39.15 -27.38
N ILE A 20 2.58 38.93 -28.35
CA ILE A 20 1.53 39.89 -28.72
C ILE A 20 0.52 40.06 -27.57
N ILE A 21 0.13 38.96 -26.91
CA ILE A 21 -0.81 39.00 -25.79
C ILE A 21 -0.16 39.66 -24.56
N GLU A 22 1.09 39.34 -24.24
CA GLU A 22 1.86 39.92 -23.12
C GLU A 22 2.15 41.42 -23.30
N SER A 23 2.46 41.87 -24.52
CA SER A 23 2.74 43.28 -24.83
C SER A 23 1.55 44.22 -24.62
N LYS A 24 0.35 43.68 -24.37
CA LYS A 24 -0.85 44.45 -24.04
C LYS A 24 -1.18 44.46 -22.56
N THR A 25 -0.73 43.46 -21.79
CA THR A 25 -0.90 43.41 -20.33
C THR A 25 0.20 44.17 -19.59
N THR A 26 1.36 44.42 -20.21
CA THR A 26 2.52 45.08 -19.58
C THR A 26 3.17 46.12 -20.51
N LYS A 27 2.61 47.33 -20.56
CA LYS A 27 3.06 48.52 -21.34
C LYS A 27 3.15 48.34 -22.87
N PRO A 28 2.63 49.30 -23.67
CA PRO A 28 2.57 49.18 -25.12
C PRO A 28 3.97 49.29 -25.75
N ASN A 29 4.51 48.17 -26.20
CA ASN A 29 5.67 48.15 -27.07
C ASN A 29 5.30 48.80 -28.42
N HIS A 30 6.11 49.75 -28.91
CA HIS A 30 5.81 50.60 -30.06
C HIS A 30 5.60 49.89 -31.41
N ASN A 31 5.85 48.58 -31.50
CA ASN A 31 5.71 47.78 -32.73
C ASN A 31 4.32 47.16 -32.96
N TYR A 32 3.38 47.22 -32.00
CA TYR A 32 2.07 46.57 -32.11
C TYR A 32 0.88 47.53 -31.84
N LYS A 33 1.00 48.78 -32.30
CA LYS A 33 0.14 49.90 -31.86
C LYS A 33 -1.36 49.77 -32.11
N ASP A 34 -1.85 48.91 -33.02
CA ASP A 34 -3.27 48.99 -33.47
C ASP A 34 -4.08 47.69 -33.41
N MET A 35 -3.68 46.69 -32.61
CA MET A 35 -4.42 45.44 -32.55
C MET A 35 -5.27 45.35 -31.28
N THR A 36 -6.53 45.74 -31.31
CA THR A 36 -7.50 45.38 -30.24
C THR A 36 -7.98 43.95 -30.46
N LEU A 37 -7.78 43.06 -29.50
CA LEU A 37 -8.33 41.70 -29.55
C LEU A 37 -9.82 41.79 -29.22
N THR A 38 -10.67 41.36 -30.15
CA THR A 38 -12.10 41.24 -29.89
C THR A 38 -12.39 39.98 -29.07
N THR A 39 -13.56 39.89 -28.42
CA THR A 39 -14.03 38.64 -27.78
C THR A 39 -13.98 37.47 -28.75
N THR A 40 -14.37 37.72 -30.01
CA THR A 40 -14.30 36.75 -31.10
C THR A 40 -12.86 36.30 -31.41
N ASP A 41 -11.85 37.17 -31.29
CA ASP A 41 -10.44 36.77 -31.47
C ASP A 41 -9.95 35.88 -30.31
N LEU A 42 -10.38 36.18 -29.08
CA LEU A 42 -10.08 35.35 -27.91
C LEU A 42 -10.70 33.96 -28.04
N ASP A 43 -11.95 33.86 -28.49
CA ASP A 43 -12.61 32.56 -28.68
C ASP A 43 -11.93 31.72 -29.77
N HIS A 44 -11.52 32.34 -30.88
CA HIS A 44 -10.74 31.64 -31.89
C HIS A 44 -9.37 31.18 -31.36
N LEU A 45 -8.71 31.97 -30.52
CA LEU A 45 -7.45 31.59 -29.87
C LEU A 45 -7.63 30.44 -28.89
N LYS A 46 -8.72 30.42 -28.12
CA LYS A 46 -9.07 29.30 -27.23
C LYS A 46 -9.28 28.02 -28.02
N GLN A 47 -10.07 28.07 -29.10
CA GLN A 47 -10.29 26.92 -29.99
C GLN A 47 -8.99 26.44 -30.66
N PHE A 48 -8.17 27.38 -31.13
CA PHE A 48 -6.86 27.09 -31.72
C PHE A 48 -5.94 26.36 -30.72
N THR A 49 -5.87 26.85 -29.48
CA THR A 49 -5.01 26.28 -28.44
C THR A 49 -5.43 24.85 -28.11
N ILE A 50 -6.72 24.61 -27.88
CA ILE A 50 -7.27 23.27 -27.63
C ILE A 50 -7.00 22.33 -28.82
N SER A 51 -7.22 22.79 -30.04
CA SER A 51 -7.04 21.97 -31.25
C SER A 51 -5.58 21.52 -31.41
N ASN A 52 -4.61 22.40 -31.15
CA ASN A 52 -3.19 22.05 -31.22
C ASN A 52 -2.76 21.13 -30.08
N ILE A 53 -3.27 21.36 -28.87
CA ILE A 53 -3.05 20.44 -27.73
C ILE A 53 -3.56 19.05 -28.09
N LEU A 54 -4.79 18.92 -28.61
CA LEU A 54 -5.33 17.62 -29.04
C LEU A 54 -4.48 16.97 -30.14
N LYS A 55 -3.94 17.72 -31.10
CA LYS A 55 -3.00 17.19 -32.10
C LYS A 55 -1.72 16.64 -31.46
N THR A 56 -1.16 17.33 -30.48
CA THR A 56 0.04 16.86 -29.75
C THR A 56 -0.25 15.60 -28.93
N LEU A 57 -1.41 15.57 -28.27
CA LEU A 57 -1.86 14.40 -27.50
C LEU A 57 -2.14 13.18 -28.39
N ASN A 58 -2.74 13.37 -29.57
CA ASN A 58 -2.98 12.29 -30.51
C ASN A 58 -1.68 11.66 -31.02
N SER A 59 -0.63 12.47 -31.21
CA SER A 59 0.70 12.03 -31.63
C SER A 59 1.58 11.51 -30.49
N ASP A 60 1.06 11.39 -29.26
CA ASP A 60 1.81 11.02 -28.06
C ASP A 60 3.08 11.86 -27.85
N SER A 61 3.02 13.15 -28.22
CA SER A 61 4.12 14.09 -28.10
C SER A 61 3.95 15.03 -26.91
N LYS A 62 5.07 15.55 -26.39
CA LYS A 62 5.08 16.55 -25.33
C LYS A 62 4.34 17.80 -25.80
N ILE A 63 3.40 18.29 -24.99
CA ILE A 63 2.69 19.54 -25.29
C ILE A 63 3.72 20.68 -25.30
N PRO A 64 3.85 21.49 -26.37
CA PRO A 64 4.74 22.63 -26.39
C PRO A 64 4.48 23.60 -25.23
N GLU A 65 5.51 23.99 -24.50
CA GLU A 65 5.43 24.98 -23.40
C GLU A 65 4.74 26.29 -23.82
N PRO A 66 4.97 26.84 -25.04
CA PRO A 66 4.25 28.04 -25.48
C PRO A 66 2.73 27.87 -25.54
N LEU A 67 2.22 26.66 -25.78
CA LEU A 67 0.77 26.40 -25.78
C LEU A 67 0.20 26.44 -24.36
N ILE A 68 0.91 25.89 -23.38
CA ILE A 68 0.53 25.98 -21.96
C ILE A 68 0.53 27.44 -21.51
N LYS A 69 1.57 28.19 -21.86
CA LYS A 69 1.68 29.62 -21.56
C LYS A 69 0.54 30.41 -22.18
N LEU A 70 0.21 30.14 -23.44
CA LEU A 70 -0.93 30.75 -24.13
C LEU A 70 -2.24 30.44 -23.40
N SER A 71 -2.44 29.20 -22.93
CA SER A 71 -3.63 28.82 -22.17
C SER A 71 -3.79 29.64 -20.87
N VAL A 72 -2.68 29.89 -20.15
CA VAL A 72 -2.69 30.73 -18.94
C VAL A 72 -3.05 32.17 -19.28
N LEU A 73 -2.47 32.73 -20.36
CA LEU A 73 -2.75 34.11 -20.80
C LEU A 73 -4.20 34.33 -21.25
N LEU A 74 -4.91 33.26 -21.64
CA LEU A 74 -6.32 33.31 -22.06
C LEU A 74 -7.31 33.20 -20.87
N GLY A 75 -6.81 33.08 -19.64
CA GLY A 75 -7.57 33.16 -18.39
C GLY A 75 -7.85 31.83 -17.69
N GLU A 76 -8.25 31.92 -16.41
CA GLU A 76 -8.45 30.78 -15.50
C GLU A 76 -9.48 29.75 -16.00
N ASP A 77 -10.60 30.21 -16.56
CA ASP A 77 -11.61 29.30 -17.12
C ASP A 77 -11.04 28.45 -18.27
N HIS A 78 -10.16 29.05 -19.08
CA HIS A 78 -9.57 28.37 -20.22
C HIS A 78 -8.48 27.38 -19.80
N ILE A 79 -7.59 27.76 -18.88
CA ILE A 79 -6.58 26.82 -18.37
C ILE A 79 -7.24 25.65 -17.61
N SER A 80 -8.35 25.88 -16.91
CA SER A 80 -9.13 24.82 -16.27
C SER A 80 -9.74 23.85 -17.29
N LEU A 81 -10.28 24.38 -18.40
CA LEU A 81 -10.77 23.57 -19.52
C LEU A 81 -9.64 22.77 -20.17
N VAL A 82 -8.48 23.39 -20.43
CA VAL A 82 -7.32 22.72 -21.03
C VAL A 82 -6.81 21.61 -20.11
N ARG A 83 -6.67 21.88 -18.81
CA ARG A 83 -6.34 20.87 -17.79
C ARG A 83 -7.29 19.68 -17.85
N SER A 84 -8.60 19.94 -17.89
CA SER A 84 -9.61 18.89 -17.99
C SER A 84 -9.43 18.05 -19.25
N VAL A 85 -9.26 18.68 -20.42
CA VAL A 85 -9.06 18.00 -21.70
C VAL A 85 -7.79 17.14 -21.68
N VAL A 86 -6.65 17.70 -21.25
CA VAL A 86 -5.37 17.00 -21.19
C VAL A 86 -5.45 15.82 -20.24
N CYS A 87 -5.91 16.04 -18.99
CA CYS A 87 -6.04 14.97 -18.02
C CYS A 87 -6.97 13.86 -18.53
N ASN A 88 -8.16 14.21 -19.03
CA ASN A 88 -9.13 13.20 -19.46
C ASN A 88 -8.64 12.40 -20.66
N PHE A 89 -8.02 13.05 -21.64
CA PHE A 89 -7.47 12.37 -22.81
C PHE A 89 -6.34 11.42 -22.43
N VAL A 90 -5.32 11.91 -21.72
CA VAL A 90 -4.14 11.12 -21.35
C VAL A 90 -4.53 9.97 -20.44
N VAL A 91 -5.31 10.25 -19.39
CA VAL A 91 -5.74 9.21 -18.44
C VAL A 91 -6.60 8.18 -19.14
N SER A 92 -7.54 8.56 -19.99
CA SER A 92 -8.42 7.59 -20.66
C SER A 92 -7.65 6.70 -21.64
N ARG A 93 -6.76 7.27 -22.45
CA ARG A 93 -5.92 6.51 -23.38
C ARG A 93 -5.00 5.54 -22.63
N LYS A 94 -4.26 6.03 -21.63
CA LYS A 94 -3.34 5.17 -20.87
C LYS A 94 -4.05 4.16 -19.98
N SER A 95 -5.25 4.47 -19.50
CA SER A 95 -6.07 3.49 -18.78
C SER A 95 -6.58 2.38 -19.70
N ALA A 96 -6.83 2.66 -20.98
CA ALA A 96 -7.17 1.63 -21.96
C ALA A 96 -5.98 0.69 -22.20
N ASP A 97 -4.78 1.25 -22.39
CA ASP A 97 -3.53 0.47 -22.52
C ASP A 97 -3.31 -0.44 -21.29
N ILE A 98 -3.49 0.11 -20.08
CA ILE A 98 -3.37 -0.64 -18.82
C ILE A 98 -4.45 -1.71 -18.71
N SER A 99 -5.70 -1.39 -19.00
CA SER A 99 -6.80 -2.36 -18.95
C SER A 99 -6.54 -3.54 -19.88
N GLN A 100 -6.09 -3.28 -21.12
CA GLN A 100 -5.71 -4.33 -22.06
C GLN A 100 -4.53 -5.16 -21.53
N PHE A 101 -3.50 -4.52 -20.97
CA PHE A 101 -2.36 -5.22 -20.40
C PHE A 101 -2.78 -6.14 -19.24
N ILE A 102 -3.65 -5.66 -18.33
CA ILE A 102 -4.15 -6.47 -17.22
C ILE A 102 -4.94 -7.67 -17.74
N GLN A 103 -5.86 -7.47 -18.69
CA GLN A 103 -6.66 -8.56 -19.28
C GLN A 103 -5.78 -9.66 -19.89
N GLN A 104 -4.63 -9.31 -20.46
CA GLN A 104 -3.71 -10.26 -21.09
C GLN A 104 -2.79 -10.97 -20.09
N ASN A 105 -2.48 -10.33 -18.95
CA ASN A 105 -1.41 -10.77 -18.05
C ASN A 105 -1.90 -11.21 -16.65
N PHE A 106 -3.13 -10.87 -16.27
CA PHE A 106 -3.68 -11.28 -14.97
C PHE A 106 -4.30 -12.68 -15.06
N GLN A 107 -3.65 -13.65 -14.44
CA GLN A 107 -4.18 -15.02 -14.30
C GLN A 107 -4.57 -15.34 -12.85
N ASN A 108 -3.79 -14.83 -11.91
CA ASN A 108 -3.94 -15.05 -10.48
C ASN A 108 -3.15 -13.97 -9.70
N PRO A 109 -3.27 -13.88 -8.36
CA PRO A 109 -2.60 -12.86 -7.56
C PRO A 109 -1.07 -12.81 -7.72
N SER A 110 -0.39 -13.91 -8.03
CA SER A 110 1.07 -13.88 -8.27
C SER A 110 1.46 -13.07 -9.52
N SER A 111 0.52 -12.86 -10.44
CA SER A 111 0.71 -12.07 -11.66
C SER A 111 0.77 -10.56 -11.41
N LEU A 112 0.33 -10.11 -10.22
CA LEU A 112 0.26 -8.70 -9.85
C LEU A 112 1.60 -7.97 -9.96
N ARG A 113 2.72 -8.65 -9.71
CA ARG A 113 4.05 -8.06 -9.87
C ARG A 113 4.24 -7.41 -11.24
N LYS A 114 3.93 -8.14 -12.32
CA LYS A 114 4.08 -7.64 -13.69
C LYS A 114 3.17 -6.45 -13.98
N ILE A 115 1.96 -6.46 -13.39
CA ILE A 115 0.97 -5.40 -13.55
C ILE A 115 1.43 -4.12 -12.83
N PHE A 116 1.95 -4.27 -11.60
CA PHE A 116 2.52 -3.16 -10.85
C PHE A 116 3.74 -2.58 -11.55
N ASP A 117 4.67 -3.42 -12.02
CA ASP A 117 5.85 -2.97 -12.77
C ASP A 117 5.44 -2.18 -14.05
N PHE A 118 4.41 -2.65 -14.77
CA PHE A 118 3.89 -1.94 -15.95
C PHE A 118 3.22 -0.61 -15.59
N LEU A 119 2.48 -0.56 -14.49
CA LEU A 119 1.84 0.65 -14.00
C LEU A 119 2.88 1.70 -13.56
N GLU A 120 3.91 1.30 -12.82
CA GLU A 120 5.04 2.16 -12.41
C GLU A 120 5.69 2.79 -13.66
N GLN A 121 6.08 1.96 -14.64
CA GLN A 121 6.68 2.44 -15.89
C GLN A 121 5.77 3.38 -16.68
N THR A 122 4.47 3.07 -16.73
CA THR A 122 3.51 3.91 -17.45
C THR A 122 3.31 5.26 -16.76
N ALA A 123 3.23 5.27 -15.42
CA ALA A 123 3.12 6.48 -14.64
C ALA A 123 4.37 7.36 -14.78
N ASP A 124 5.56 6.78 -14.74
CA ASP A 124 6.84 7.48 -14.93
C ASP A 124 6.94 8.08 -16.34
N ASN A 125 6.58 7.31 -17.37
CA ASN A 125 6.55 7.79 -18.75
C ASN A 125 5.61 8.99 -18.91
N VAL A 126 4.43 8.94 -18.29
CA VAL A 126 3.46 10.05 -18.29
C VAL A 126 4.03 11.26 -17.54
N SER A 127 4.62 11.06 -16.36
CA SER A 127 5.22 12.13 -15.56
C SER A 127 6.34 12.84 -16.34
N ASN A 128 7.20 12.07 -17.02
CA ASN A 128 8.30 12.59 -17.83
C ASN A 128 7.80 13.34 -19.08
N LEU A 129 6.86 12.75 -19.82
CA LEU A 129 6.34 13.32 -21.06
C LEU A 129 5.61 14.64 -20.81
N TYR A 130 4.86 14.75 -19.71
CA TYR A 130 4.07 15.92 -19.36
C TYR A 130 4.70 16.77 -18.24
N SER A 131 6.02 16.65 -18.05
CA SER A 131 6.81 17.39 -17.04
C SER A 131 6.72 18.91 -17.13
N ASN A 132 6.35 19.46 -18.29
CA ASN A 132 6.18 20.89 -18.49
C ASN A 132 4.74 21.39 -18.29
N THR A 133 3.82 20.51 -17.92
CA THR A 133 2.48 20.90 -17.49
C THR A 133 2.52 21.37 -16.03
N PRO A 134 1.61 22.25 -15.60
CA PRO A 134 1.53 22.67 -14.21
C PRO A 134 1.39 21.49 -13.24
N ILE A 135 2.15 21.52 -12.14
CA ILE A 135 2.26 20.40 -11.18
C ILE A 135 0.89 20.00 -10.61
N ASP A 136 0.00 20.97 -10.40
CA ASP A 136 -1.35 20.76 -9.85
C ASP A 136 -2.27 19.95 -10.78
N TRP A 137 -1.91 19.78 -12.06
CA TRP A 137 -2.69 18.97 -13.00
C TRP A 137 -2.67 17.50 -12.64
N ASN A 138 -1.60 17.03 -11.96
CA ASN A 138 -1.52 15.72 -11.32
C ASN A 138 -1.96 14.57 -12.25
N ILE A 139 -1.51 14.60 -13.52
CA ILE A 139 -1.94 13.66 -14.56
C ILE A 139 -1.56 12.22 -14.19
N ASP A 140 -0.31 12.04 -13.73
CA ASP A 140 0.24 10.77 -13.25
C ASP A 140 -0.56 10.24 -12.05
N LEU A 141 -0.87 11.10 -11.08
CA LEU A 141 -1.69 10.71 -9.93
C LEU A 141 -3.09 10.24 -10.35
N LYS A 142 -3.75 10.96 -11.26
CA LYS A 142 -5.09 10.57 -11.76
C LYS A 142 -5.05 9.23 -12.48
N LEU A 143 -3.99 8.97 -13.24
CA LEU A 143 -3.77 7.69 -13.91
C LEU A 143 -3.58 6.56 -12.90
N VAL A 144 -2.70 6.74 -11.92
CA VAL A 144 -2.45 5.75 -10.86
C VAL A 144 -3.73 5.44 -10.10
N ASN A 145 -4.48 6.44 -9.64
CA ASN A 145 -5.74 6.24 -8.92
C ASN A 145 -6.75 5.44 -9.74
N ARG A 146 -6.92 5.77 -11.03
CA ARG A 146 -7.83 5.03 -11.92
C ARG A 146 -7.37 3.58 -12.13
N SER A 147 -6.07 3.37 -12.26
CA SER A 147 -5.48 2.04 -12.43
C SER A 147 -5.62 1.18 -11.18
N LEU A 148 -5.47 1.76 -9.98
CA LEU A 148 -5.73 1.07 -8.72
C LEU A 148 -7.18 0.58 -8.63
N VAL A 149 -8.15 1.37 -9.07
CA VAL A 149 -9.56 0.96 -9.10
C VAL A 149 -9.77 -0.22 -10.06
N MET A 150 -9.13 -0.22 -11.24
CA MET A 150 -9.20 -1.34 -12.19
C MET A 150 -8.61 -2.62 -11.60
N ILE A 151 -7.44 -2.52 -10.97
CA ILE A 151 -6.77 -3.67 -10.32
C ILE A 151 -7.64 -4.19 -9.17
N LYS A 152 -8.24 -3.29 -8.37
CA LYS A 152 -9.16 -3.64 -7.30
C LYS A 152 -10.34 -4.46 -7.82
N GLN A 153 -10.97 -4.02 -8.92
CA GLN A 153 -12.10 -4.71 -9.53
C GLN A 153 -11.72 -6.14 -9.94
N ILE A 154 -10.59 -6.30 -10.63
CA ILE A 154 -10.12 -7.61 -11.11
C ILE A 154 -9.73 -8.53 -9.96
N LEU A 155 -9.15 -8.00 -8.88
CA LEU A 155 -8.90 -8.78 -7.67
C LEU A 155 -10.18 -9.24 -6.99
N CYS A 156 -11.18 -8.37 -6.87
CA CYS A 156 -12.49 -8.75 -6.35
C CYS A 156 -13.12 -9.85 -7.22
N GLU A 157 -13.15 -9.66 -8.54
CA GLU A 157 -13.69 -10.66 -9.48
C GLU A 157 -12.99 -12.01 -9.35
N TYR A 158 -11.66 -12.02 -9.24
CA TYR A 158 -10.90 -13.25 -9.02
C TYR A 158 -11.32 -13.94 -7.73
N PHE A 159 -11.36 -13.22 -6.61
CA PHE A 159 -11.72 -13.80 -5.31
C PHE A 159 -13.17 -14.31 -5.26
N PHE A 160 -14.09 -13.68 -6.00
CA PHE A 160 -15.47 -14.15 -6.08
C PHE A 160 -15.67 -15.37 -6.99
N SER A 161 -14.87 -15.51 -8.04
CA SER A 161 -15.14 -16.48 -9.12
C SER A 161 -14.17 -17.65 -9.19
N SER A 162 -13.01 -17.55 -8.55
CA SER A 162 -11.91 -18.49 -8.72
C SER A 162 -11.51 -19.16 -7.41
N GLU A 163 -10.97 -20.37 -7.52
CA GLU A 163 -10.31 -21.04 -6.39
C GLU A 163 -8.97 -20.35 -6.07
N VAL A 164 -8.79 -19.99 -4.80
CA VAL A 164 -7.63 -19.21 -4.35
C VAL A 164 -6.50 -20.14 -3.95
N MET A 165 -5.49 -20.25 -4.80
CA MET A 165 -4.30 -21.06 -4.52
C MET A 165 -3.38 -20.38 -3.48
N PRO A 166 -2.96 -21.07 -2.40
CA PRO A 166 -2.18 -20.47 -1.33
C PRO A 166 -0.89 -19.78 -1.77
N ASP A 167 -0.03 -20.47 -2.53
CA ASP A 167 1.23 -19.91 -3.01
C ASP A 167 1.04 -18.64 -3.84
N SER A 168 0.01 -18.64 -4.69
CA SER A 168 -0.31 -17.48 -5.53
C SER A 168 -0.82 -16.32 -4.70
N TYR A 169 -1.72 -16.58 -3.75
CA TYR A 169 -2.26 -15.58 -2.84
C TYR A 169 -1.15 -14.93 -2.01
N SER A 170 -0.29 -15.75 -1.40
CA SER A 170 0.80 -15.29 -0.55
C SER A 170 1.83 -14.45 -1.31
N ALA A 171 2.18 -14.83 -2.53
CA ALA A 171 3.01 -13.99 -3.39
C ALA A 171 2.30 -12.67 -3.73
N GLY A 172 1.02 -12.75 -4.11
CA GLY A 172 0.21 -11.60 -4.52
C GLY A 172 0.09 -10.54 -3.43
N ILE A 173 -0.22 -10.92 -2.19
CA ILE A 173 -0.36 -9.95 -1.10
C ILE A 173 0.96 -9.25 -0.77
N VAL A 174 2.07 -9.97 -0.82
CA VAL A 174 3.41 -9.40 -0.61
C VAL A 174 3.74 -8.39 -1.71
N TYR A 175 3.45 -8.70 -2.97
CA TYR A 175 3.61 -7.76 -4.07
C TYR A 175 2.74 -6.52 -3.90
N THR A 176 1.48 -6.69 -3.50
CA THR A 176 0.54 -5.60 -3.26
C THR A 176 1.04 -4.65 -2.18
N ILE A 177 1.44 -5.16 -1.02
CA ILE A 177 1.92 -4.35 0.10
C ILE A 177 3.22 -3.62 -0.27
N ASN A 178 4.15 -4.29 -0.95
CA ASN A 178 5.39 -3.65 -1.40
C ASN A 178 5.11 -2.52 -2.39
N PHE A 179 4.18 -2.73 -3.32
CA PHE A 179 3.78 -1.70 -4.28
C PHE A 179 3.10 -0.51 -3.59
N GLU A 180 2.14 -0.77 -2.70
CA GLU A 180 1.44 0.28 -1.95
C GLU A 180 2.41 1.10 -1.08
N ARG A 181 3.38 0.46 -0.40
CA ARG A 181 4.44 1.14 0.37
C ARG A 181 5.27 2.09 -0.49
N LYS A 182 5.64 1.68 -1.72
CA LYS A 182 6.36 2.57 -2.64
C LYS A 182 5.52 3.79 -3.02
N LEU A 183 4.21 3.62 -3.18
CA LEU A 183 3.29 4.70 -3.55
C LEU A 183 2.98 5.67 -2.40
N GLU A 184 3.27 5.35 -1.14
CA GLU A 184 2.96 6.23 0.00
C GLU A 184 3.58 7.62 -0.17
N ASN A 185 4.86 7.68 -0.52
CA ASN A 185 5.57 8.94 -0.76
C ASN A 185 5.01 9.68 -1.97
N PHE A 186 4.65 8.96 -3.03
CA PHE A 186 4.01 9.53 -4.22
C PHE A 186 2.67 10.20 -3.86
N PHE A 187 1.81 9.52 -3.10
CA PHE A 187 0.53 10.08 -2.66
C PHE A 187 0.67 11.27 -1.71
N ASN A 188 1.62 11.21 -0.78
CA ASN A 188 1.91 12.31 0.14
C ASN A 188 2.39 13.56 -0.62
N ASN A 189 3.36 13.40 -1.52
CA ASN A 189 3.92 14.49 -2.31
C ASN A 189 2.90 15.12 -3.26
N LYS A 190 2.05 14.30 -3.88
CA LYS A 190 1.01 14.73 -4.83
C LYS A 190 -0.28 15.18 -4.16
N LYS A 191 -0.33 15.21 -2.81
CA LYS A 191 -1.50 15.65 -2.03
C LYS A 191 -2.77 14.86 -2.37
N CYS A 192 -2.66 13.55 -2.57
CA CYS A 192 -3.79 12.70 -2.92
C CYS A 192 -4.82 12.65 -1.78
N CYS A 193 -6.09 12.95 -2.09
CA CYS A 193 -7.20 12.93 -1.13
C CYS A 193 -7.04 13.85 0.09
N ILE A 194 -6.26 14.94 0.00
CA ILE A 194 -6.34 15.99 1.03
C ILE A 194 -7.75 16.59 0.96
N SER A 195 -8.54 16.37 2.03
CA SER A 195 -9.82 17.03 2.20
C SER A 195 -9.61 18.55 2.15
N PRO A 196 -10.47 19.32 1.45
CA PRO A 196 -10.54 20.76 1.63
C PRO A 196 -11.14 21.07 3.01
N ALA A 197 -10.40 20.75 4.08
CA ALA A 197 -10.67 21.14 5.45
C ALA A 197 -9.51 22.06 5.87
N GLY A 198 -9.62 23.32 5.48
CA GLY A 198 -8.61 24.34 5.75
C GLY A 198 -9.05 25.77 5.44
N ASN A 199 -10.30 25.98 5.02
CA ASN A 199 -10.96 27.28 5.05
C ASN A 199 -12.19 27.15 5.97
N THR A 200 -11.94 27.03 7.27
CA THR A 200 -12.93 27.41 8.28
C THR A 200 -12.25 28.43 9.16
N ASP A 201 -12.37 29.69 8.75
CA ASP A 201 -12.40 30.80 9.70
C ASP A 201 -13.61 30.56 10.60
N ASP A 202 -13.44 29.80 11.68
CA ASP A 202 -14.37 29.87 12.79
C ASP A 202 -13.70 29.36 14.07
N ASP A 203 -13.44 30.31 14.97
CA ASP A 203 -13.08 30.09 16.35
C ASP A 203 -14.20 29.32 17.06
N SER A 204 -14.06 28.00 17.17
CA SER A 204 -14.72 27.25 18.24
C SER A 204 -13.97 25.97 18.57
N ALA A 205 -13.18 26.07 19.63
CA ALA A 205 -12.57 24.96 20.32
C ALA A 205 -13.64 24.00 20.87
N VAL A 206 -13.73 22.81 20.29
CA VAL A 206 -14.10 21.59 21.00
C VAL A 206 -13.15 20.48 20.53
N SER A 207 -12.10 20.27 21.32
CA SER A 207 -11.13 19.20 21.15
C SER A 207 -11.76 17.85 21.49
N TYR A 208 -12.05 17.06 20.46
CA TYR A 208 -12.11 15.59 20.56
C TYR A 208 -11.24 15.02 19.44
N ASN A 209 -10.10 14.46 19.82
CA ASN A 209 -9.24 13.53 19.07
C ASN A 209 -9.00 13.85 17.57
N GLN A 210 -8.20 14.89 17.32
CA GLN A 210 -7.50 15.12 16.04
C GLN A 210 -6.28 14.19 15.87
N SER A 211 -6.49 12.88 15.92
CA SER A 211 -5.51 11.91 15.43
C SER A 211 -6.25 10.88 14.58
N ASN A 212 -6.02 10.90 13.26
CA ASN A 212 -6.54 10.03 12.19
C ASN A 212 -7.51 10.66 11.18
N LEU A 213 -7.51 11.99 10.98
CA LEU A 213 -8.10 12.57 9.78
C LEU A 213 -7.22 12.29 8.54
N SER A 214 -7.72 11.36 7.72
CA SER A 214 -7.44 11.18 6.28
C SER A 214 -6.15 10.45 5.87
N GLU A 215 -6.00 9.18 6.25
CA GLU A 215 -5.23 8.29 5.37
C GLU A 215 -5.96 8.16 4.03
N CYS A 216 -5.32 8.63 2.95
CA CYS A 216 -5.83 8.53 1.58
C CYS A 216 -6.31 7.09 1.28
N ILE A 217 -7.57 6.94 0.84
CA ILE A 217 -8.19 5.64 0.57
C ILE A 217 -7.41 4.79 -0.44
N HIS A 218 -6.60 5.42 -1.29
CA HIS A 218 -5.78 4.76 -2.31
C HIS A 218 -4.52 4.10 -1.72
N LYS A 219 -4.06 4.51 -0.53
CA LYS A 219 -2.81 4.00 0.08
C LYS A 219 -2.85 2.50 0.38
N ARG A 220 -4.00 1.98 0.82
CA ARG A 220 -4.19 0.57 1.20
C ARG A 220 -5.39 -0.05 0.48
N MET A 221 -5.73 0.49 -0.69
CA MET A 221 -6.95 0.11 -1.41
C MET A 221 -6.95 -1.37 -1.80
N LEU A 222 -5.80 -1.88 -2.25
CA LEU A 222 -5.65 -3.22 -2.79
C LEU A 222 -5.42 -4.23 -1.67
N SER A 223 -4.56 -3.94 -0.70
CA SER A 223 -4.33 -4.86 0.44
C SER A 223 -5.61 -5.14 1.24
N ARG A 224 -6.52 -4.16 1.36
CA ARG A 224 -7.84 -4.36 1.99
C ARG A 224 -8.74 -5.36 1.26
N VAL A 225 -8.59 -5.52 -0.06
CA VAL A 225 -9.32 -6.55 -0.83
C VAL A 225 -8.89 -7.96 -0.43
N CYS A 226 -7.66 -8.12 0.06
CA CYS A 226 -7.12 -9.41 0.44
C CYS A 226 -7.63 -9.89 1.81
N VAL A 227 -8.12 -9.01 2.69
CA VAL A 227 -8.51 -9.30 4.09
C VAL A 227 -9.45 -10.51 4.26
N PRO A 228 -10.49 -10.71 3.43
CA PRO A 228 -11.38 -11.87 3.57
C PRO A 228 -10.64 -13.20 3.46
N TYR A 229 -9.52 -13.26 2.73
CA TYR A 229 -8.73 -14.48 2.48
C TYR A 229 -7.36 -14.48 3.19
N ILE A 230 -7.11 -13.52 4.09
CA ILE A 230 -5.79 -13.33 4.72
C ILE A 230 -5.31 -14.52 5.55
N GLU A 231 -6.25 -15.34 6.02
CA GLU A 231 -5.94 -16.59 6.71
C GLU A 231 -5.05 -17.51 5.87
N ILE A 232 -5.26 -17.56 4.54
CA ILE A 232 -4.45 -18.38 3.63
C ILE A 232 -2.97 -18.04 3.76
N PHE A 233 -2.64 -16.74 3.81
CA PHE A 233 -1.27 -16.27 3.97
C PHE A 233 -0.70 -16.62 5.34
N PHE A 234 -1.45 -16.36 6.41
CA PHE A 234 -1.01 -16.65 7.77
C PHE A 234 -0.81 -18.16 8.01
N GLU A 235 -1.72 -18.99 7.50
CA GLU A 235 -1.60 -20.45 7.55
C GLU A 235 -0.34 -20.89 6.81
N GLN A 236 -0.11 -20.39 5.60
CA GLN A 236 1.08 -20.77 4.84
C GLN A 236 2.40 -20.35 5.52
N CYS A 237 2.40 -19.23 6.24
CA CYS A 237 3.56 -18.76 7.00
C CYS A 237 3.82 -19.62 8.25
N LEU A 238 2.77 -19.97 9.00
CA LEU A 238 2.90 -20.56 10.34
C LEU A 238 2.81 -22.09 10.36
N SER A 239 2.09 -22.71 9.42
CA SER A 239 1.87 -24.17 9.39
C SER A 239 3.13 -24.98 9.08
N LYS A 240 4.12 -24.41 8.37
CA LYS A 240 5.38 -25.10 8.03
C LYS A 240 6.15 -25.59 9.26
N ASN A 241 5.93 -24.98 10.42
CA ASN A 241 6.60 -25.32 11.67
C ASN A 241 5.82 -26.34 12.52
N SER A 242 4.53 -26.60 12.22
CA SER A 242 3.70 -27.54 13.00
C SER A 242 3.82 -29.00 12.56
N ASP A 243 4.34 -29.27 11.35
CA ASP A 243 4.44 -30.63 10.79
C ASP A 243 5.82 -31.28 10.97
N VAL A 244 6.79 -30.56 11.53
CA VAL A 244 8.13 -31.11 11.78
C VAL A 244 8.05 -32.01 13.01
N SER A 245 7.85 -33.32 12.77
CA SER A 245 8.16 -34.38 13.72
C SER A 245 9.57 -34.12 14.29
N PRO A 246 9.71 -33.76 15.58
CA PRO A 246 11.02 -33.56 16.14
C PRO A 246 11.70 -34.93 16.19
N GLN A 247 12.58 -35.25 15.24
CA GLN A 247 13.46 -36.41 15.35
C GLN A 247 14.32 -36.19 16.61
N GLN A 248 13.99 -36.94 17.66
CA GLN A 248 14.41 -36.70 19.05
C GLN A 248 15.84 -37.12 19.35
N SER A 249 16.71 -37.35 18.36
CA SER A 249 18.11 -37.70 18.63
C SER A 249 18.97 -36.49 19.03
N ILE A 250 18.49 -35.25 18.82
CA ILE A 250 19.14 -34.00 19.24
C ILE A 250 18.08 -33.04 19.85
N ILE A 251 17.65 -33.34 21.08
CA ILE A 251 16.43 -32.77 21.71
C ILE A 251 16.51 -31.25 21.95
N GLU A 252 17.62 -30.75 22.49
CA GLU A 252 17.74 -29.34 22.89
C GLU A 252 17.75 -28.38 21.70
N LYS A 253 18.49 -28.72 20.64
CA LYS A 253 18.54 -27.90 19.43
C LYS A 253 17.23 -27.92 18.66
N ASN A 254 16.47 -29.01 18.70
CA ASN A 254 15.26 -29.15 17.89
C ASN A 254 14.05 -28.44 18.52
N ILE A 255 13.86 -28.54 19.84
CA ILE A 255 12.75 -27.85 20.53
C ILE A 255 12.91 -26.34 20.41
N ILE A 256 14.06 -25.79 20.85
CA ILE A 256 14.32 -24.35 20.81
C ILE A 256 14.22 -23.83 19.36
N LYS A 257 14.79 -24.54 18.39
CA LYS A 257 14.76 -24.13 16.98
C LYS A 257 13.34 -24.05 16.43
N SER A 258 12.47 -25.03 16.71
CA SER A 258 11.10 -25.01 16.20
C SER A 258 10.31 -23.81 16.72
N TYR A 259 10.44 -23.47 18.00
CA TYR A 259 9.77 -22.29 18.56
C TYR A 259 10.38 -20.97 18.06
N ILE A 260 11.71 -20.87 17.99
CA ILE A 260 12.37 -19.68 17.41
C ILE A 260 11.92 -19.46 15.96
N GLU A 261 11.88 -20.51 15.14
CA GLU A 261 11.44 -20.39 13.76
C GLU A 261 9.96 -20.02 13.67
N PHE A 262 9.11 -20.59 14.52
CA PHE A 262 7.70 -20.19 14.63
C PHE A 262 7.56 -18.69 14.92
N PHE A 263 8.25 -18.16 15.92
CA PHE A 263 8.15 -16.75 16.28
C PHE A 263 8.74 -15.79 15.24
N LYS A 264 9.76 -16.21 14.49
CA LYS A 264 10.24 -15.46 13.32
C LYS A 264 9.19 -15.37 12.22
N GLN A 265 8.49 -16.48 11.93
CA GLN A 265 7.39 -16.46 10.96
C GLN A 265 6.19 -15.65 11.47
N LEU A 266 5.93 -15.67 12.79
CA LEU A 266 4.94 -14.79 13.42
C LEU A 266 5.29 -13.32 13.24
N GLU A 267 6.53 -12.92 13.48
CA GLU A 267 6.97 -11.53 13.27
C GLU A 267 6.69 -11.07 11.84
N TYR A 268 6.99 -11.92 10.85
CA TYR A 268 6.71 -11.64 9.45
C TYR A 268 5.20 -11.50 9.17
N ALA A 269 4.39 -12.46 9.64
CA ALA A 269 2.93 -12.42 9.50
C ALA A 269 2.31 -11.21 10.20
N TYR A 270 2.79 -10.89 11.40
CA TYR A 270 2.37 -9.72 12.17
C TYR A 270 2.71 -8.41 11.46
N GLY A 271 3.89 -8.32 10.83
CA GLY A 271 4.26 -7.16 10.01
C GLY A 271 3.29 -6.89 8.85
N ILE A 272 2.67 -7.93 8.29
CA ILE A 272 1.64 -7.82 7.26
C ILE A 272 0.32 -7.34 7.88
N ALA A 273 -0.10 -7.90 9.02
CA ALA A 273 -1.30 -7.46 9.73
C ALA A 273 -1.19 -5.99 10.18
N LEU A 274 -0.03 -5.59 10.70
CA LEU A 274 0.30 -4.21 11.07
C LEU A 274 0.17 -3.23 9.91
N TYR A 275 0.58 -3.66 8.71
CA TYR A 275 0.48 -2.81 7.53
C TYR A 275 -0.97 -2.63 7.08
N ILE A 276 -1.74 -3.72 7.04
CA ILE A 276 -3.14 -3.69 6.63
C ILE A 276 -3.96 -2.86 7.65
N ASP A 277 -3.66 -3.04 8.93
CA ASP A 277 -4.31 -2.39 10.07
C ASP A 277 -5.83 -2.58 10.05
N ASP A 278 -6.25 -3.83 9.94
CA ASP A 278 -7.65 -4.24 9.89
C ASP A 278 -7.98 -5.22 11.01
N ARG A 279 -9.09 -4.96 11.71
CA ARG A 279 -9.56 -5.74 12.85
C ARG A 279 -9.73 -7.23 12.52
N GLU A 280 -10.31 -7.54 11.37
CA GLU A 280 -10.56 -8.93 10.94
C GLU A 280 -9.24 -9.65 10.65
N ALA A 281 -8.28 -8.95 10.05
CA ALA A 281 -6.94 -9.50 9.81
C ALA A 281 -6.23 -9.87 11.13
N TYR A 282 -6.31 -9.02 12.17
CA TYR A 282 -5.74 -9.36 13.48
C TYR A 282 -6.44 -10.55 14.14
N ILE A 283 -7.77 -10.63 14.09
CA ILE A 283 -8.53 -11.77 14.64
C ILE A 283 -8.09 -13.07 13.98
N LYS A 284 -8.01 -13.09 12.64
CA LYS A 284 -7.55 -14.25 11.87
C LYS A 284 -6.10 -14.62 12.21
N LEU A 285 -5.20 -13.63 12.33
CA LEU A 285 -3.82 -13.88 12.73
C LEU A 285 -3.75 -14.55 14.11
N VAL A 286 -4.39 -13.97 15.13
CA VAL A 286 -4.36 -14.52 16.50
C VAL A 286 -4.93 -15.94 16.55
N THR A 287 -6.01 -16.19 15.81
CA THR A 287 -6.65 -17.51 15.73
C THR A 287 -5.70 -18.56 15.14
N ILE A 288 -4.99 -18.23 14.06
CA ILE A 288 -4.04 -19.14 13.42
C ILE A 288 -2.81 -19.34 14.29
N VAL A 289 -2.31 -18.29 14.93
CA VAL A 289 -1.21 -18.37 15.91
C VAL A 289 -1.58 -19.32 17.03
N ASP A 290 -2.75 -19.16 17.64
CA ASP A 290 -3.22 -20.01 18.74
C ASP A 290 -3.27 -21.48 18.32
N ARG A 291 -3.88 -21.77 17.16
CA ARG A 291 -4.00 -23.12 16.62
C ARG A 291 -2.64 -23.76 16.30
N CYS A 292 -1.76 -23.06 15.60
CA CYS A 292 -0.45 -23.58 15.21
C CYS A 292 0.48 -23.75 16.42
N LEU A 293 0.48 -22.79 17.34
CA LEU A 293 1.29 -22.86 18.56
C LEU A 293 0.78 -23.95 19.51
N PHE A 294 -0.54 -24.12 19.64
CA PHE A 294 -1.11 -25.22 20.40
C PHE A 294 -0.65 -26.58 19.88
N ASN A 295 -0.65 -26.78 18.56
CA ASN A 295 -0.15 -28.01 17.95
C ASN A 295 1.33 -28.24 18.25
N LEU A 296 2.16 -27.20 18.21
CA LEU A 296 3.58 -27.28 18.53
C LEU A 296 3.80 -27.61 20.03
N ILE A 297 3.08 -26.95 20.94
CA ILE A 297 3.09 -27.25 22.38
C ILE A 297 2.69 -28.70 22.66
N ARG A 298 1.67 -29.22 21.97
CA ARG A 298 1.20 -30.60 22.15
C ARG A 298 2.26 -31.64 21.78
N GLN A 299 3.22 -31.30 20.92
CA GLN A 299 4.32 -32.18 20.52
C GLN A 299 5.50 -32.13 21.49
N THR A 300 5.58 -31.11 22.35
CA THR A 300 6.63 -30.97 23.36
C THR A 300 6.42 -31.98 24.48
N LYS A 301 7.45 -32.79 24.76
CA LYS A 301 7.44 -33.77 25.85
C LYS A 301 8.09 -33.19 27.10
N ILE A 302 7.61 -33.66 28.25
CA ILE A 302 8.26 -33.41 29.53
C ILE A 302 9.55 -34.24 29.58
N GLU A 303 10.65 -33.62 29.97
CA GLU A 303 11.96 -34.26 30.03
C GLU A 303 12.33 -34.66 31.46
N ASP A 304 13.23 -35.64 31.57
CA ASP A 304 13.69 -36.23 32.85
C ASP A 304 15.16 -35.91 33.18
N SER A 305 15.94 -35.41 32.21
CA SER A 305 17.33 -35.02 32.45
C SER A 305 17.39 -33.56 32.93
N PRO A 306 18.12 -33.22 34.01
CA PRO A 306 18.14 -31.86 34.56
C PRO A 306 18.43 -30.76 33.54
N ALA A 307 19.43 -30.96 32.67
CA ALA A 307 19.77 -30.01 31.60
C ALA A 307 18.58 -29.79 30.64
N LYS A 308 17.92 -30.87 30.22
CA LYS A 308 16.76 -30.81 29.32
C LYS A 308 15.52 -30.26 30.01
N MET A 309 15.32 -30.54 31.30
CA MET A 309 14.23 -29.94 32.08
C MET A 309 14.33 -28.42 32.08
N ILE A 310 15.54 -27.88 32.30
CA ILE A 310 15.82 -26.44 32.25
C ILE A 310 15.51 -25.90 30.85
N VAL A 311 15.95 -26.58 29.78
CA VAL A 311 15.65 -26.16 28.41
C VAL A 311 14.14 -26.09 28.16
N VAL A 312 13.39 -27.12 28.56
CA VAL A 312 11.93 -27.17 28.37
C VAL A 312 11.22 -26.07 29.15
N ILE A 313 11.52 -25.91 30.45
CA ILE A 313 10.85 -24.88 31.27
C ILE A 313 11.18 -23.47 30.77
N SER A 314 12.44 -23.18 30.43
CA SER A 314 12.82 -21.88 29.88
C SER A 314 12.15 -21.60 28.53
N THR A 315 12.01 -22.62 27.68
CA THR A 315 11.31 -22.48 26.40
C THR A 315 9.82 -22.20 26.61
N ILE A 316 9.17 -22.86 27.56
CA ILE A 316 7.74 -22.63 27.89
C ILE A 316 7.52 -21.23 28.44
N LEU A 317 8.38 -20.76 29.35
CA LEU A 317 8.30 -19.40 29.90
C LEU A 317 8.50 -18.34 28.81
N TYR A 318 9.43 -18.58 27.88
CA TYR A 318 9.62 -17.72 26.71
C TYR A 318 8.36 -17.66 25.84
N ILE A 319 7.75 -18.82 25.53
CA ILE A 319 6.50 -18.88 24.75
C ILE A 319 5.38 -18.08 25.43
N GLN A 320 5.18 -18.28 26.73
CA GLN A 320 4.16 -17.57 27.50
C GLN A 320 4.39 -16.05 27.42
N HIS A 321 5.61 -15.59 27.67
CA HIS A 321 5.95 -14.18 27.65
C HIS A 321 5.71 -13.54 26.28
N VAL A 322 6.21 -14.15 25.20
CA VAL A 322 6.06 -13.63 23.84
C VAL A 322 4.59 -13.63 23.40
N LEU A 323 3.83 -14.66 23.79
CA LEU A 323 2.41 -14.75 23.44
C LEU A 323 1.57 -13.71 24.21
N GLU A 324 1.85 -13.47 25.48
CA GLU A 324 1.22 -12.40 26.26
C GLU A 324 1.53 -11.03 25.64
N GLU A 325 2.79 -10.76 25.30
CA GLU A 325 3.19 -9.52 24.65
C GLU A 325 2.50 -9.33 23.29
N PHE A 326 2.47 -10.38 22.46
CA PHE A 326 1.80 -10.37 21.16
C PHE A 326 0.30 -10.04 21.28
N VAL A 327 -0.42 -10.72 22.17
CA VAL A 327 -1.86 -10.47 22.38
C VAL A 327 -2.08 -9.06 22.91
N ASN A 328 -1.31 -8.62 23.89
CA ASN A 328 -1.42 -7.27 24.43
C ASN A 328 -1.20 -6.21 23.34
N ASN A 329 -0.21 -6.39 22.46
CA ASN A 329 0.04 -5.49 21.34
C ASN A 329 -1.11 -5.46 20.33
N VAL A 330 -1.76 -6.60 20.07
CA VAL A 330 -2.97 -6.65 19.24
C VAL A 330 -4.15 -5.94 19.93
N SER A 331 -4.39 -6.25 21.21
CA SER A 331 -5.49 -5.69 22.00
C SER A 331 -5.36 -4.17 22.22
N LEU A 332 -4.15 -3.64 22.29
CA LEU A 332 -3.89 -2.19 22.34
C LEU A 332 -4.34 -1.46 21.06
N ARG A 333 -4.24 -2.11 19.90
CA ARG A 333 -4.65 -1.53 18.61
C ARG A 333 -6.14 -1.70 18.35
N HIS A 334 -6.63 -2.90 18.60
CA HIS A 334 -8.04 -3.22 18.51
C HIS A 334 -8.47 -3.88 19.80
N PRO A 335 -9.32 -3.26 20.63
CA PRO A 335 -9.76 -3.83 21.90
C PRO A 335 -10.56 -5.10 21.63
N ILE A 336 -9.88 -6.23 21.69
CA ILE A 336 -10.40 -7.57 21.47
C ILE A 336 -9.83 -8.43 22.60
N GLU A 337 -10.71 -9.15 23.28
CA GLU A 337 -10.32 -10.15 24.26
C GLU A 337 -10.14 -11.49 23.56
N PHE A 338 -8.99 -12.12 23.80
CA PHE A 338 -8.68 -13.43 23.27
C PHE A 338 -8.51 -14.42 24.42
N GLN A 339 -9.18 -15.57 24.32
CA GLN A 339 -8.95 -16.72 25.18
C GLN A 339 -8.14 -17.74 24.38
N LEU A 340 -6.85 -17.85 24.70
CA LEU A 340 -5.91 -18.65 23.92
C LEU A 340 -5.74 -20.06 24.50
N VAL A 341 -6.05 -21.08 23.70
CA VAL A 341 -5.88 -22.49 24.08
C VAL A 341 -4.41 -22.85 24.20
N SER A 342 -3.55 -22.27 23.36
CA SER A 342 -2.09 -22.43 23.43
C SER A 342 -1.51 -21.90 24.75
N MET A 343 -2.05 -20.79 25.27
CA MET A 343 -1.64 -20.23 26.56
C MET A 343 -1.97 -21.19 27.71
N GLU A 344 -3.20 -21.71 27.75
CA GLU A 344 -3.60 -22.69 28.76
C GLU A 344 -2.75 -23.97 28.68
N ALA A 345 -2.51 -24.48 27.47
CA ALA A 345 -1.67 -25.65 27.24
C ALA A 345 -0.23 -25.42 27.72
N SER A 346 0.34 -24.25 27.46
CA SER A 346 1.70 -23.90 27.90
C SER A 346 1.81 -23.86 29.44
N ARG A 347 0.84 -23.25 30.14
CA ARG A 347 0.78 -23.21 31.61
C ARG A 347 0.63 -24.60 32.23
N LYS A 348 -0.12 -25.49 31.57
CA LYS A 348 -0.23 -26.89 32.01
C LYS A 348 1.12 -27.61 31.88
N LEU A 349 1.82 -27.43 30.76
CA LEU A 349 3.12 -28.08 30.51
C LEU A 349 4.20 -27.54 31.47
N GLU A 350 4.20 -26.24 31.74
CA GLU A 350 5.06 -25.60 32.73
C GLU A 350 4.91 -26.25 34.11
N ARG A 351 3.67 -26.33 34.63
CA ARG A 351 3.38 -26.96 35.93
C ARG A 351 3.87 -28.40 36.00
N GLN A 352 3.65 -29.16 34.93
CA GLN A 352 4.09 -30.56 34.88
C GLN A 352 5.61 -30.70 34.91
N GLN A 353 6.34 -29.83 34.18
CA GLN A 353 7.80 -29.83 34.19
C GLN A 353 8.36 -29.34 35.53
N ALA A 354 7.73 -28.33 36.15
CA ALA A 354 8.11 -27.80 37.47
C ALA A 354 8.00 -28.87 38.57
N ILE A 355 6.92 -29.64 38.59
CA ILE A 355 6.74 -30.76 39.54
C ILE A 355 7.88 -31.80 39.40
N LYS A 356 8.29 -32.11 38.17
CA LYS A 356 9.42 -33.04 37.95
C LYS A 356 10.75 -32.46 38.42
N ILE A 357 10.99 -31.17 38.16
CA ILE A 357 12.18 -30.47 38.63
C ILE A 357 12.24 -30.53 40.16
N GLU A 358 11.14 -30.21 40.84
CA GLU A 358 11.04 -30.26 42.30
C GLU A 358 11.32 -31.66 42.86
N HIS A 359 10.76 -32.70 42.23
CA HIS A 359 11.03 -34.08 42.62
C HIS A 359 12.51 -34.49 42.45
N GLU A 360 13.16 -34.09 41.35
CA GLU A 360 14.60 -34.32 41.16
C GLU A 360 15.46 -33.57 42.17
N PHE A 361 15.12 -32.32 42.48
CA PHE A 361 15.81 -31.57 43.53
C PHE A 361 15.64 -32.25 44.90
N ASN A 362 14.42 -32.63 45.25
CA ASN A 362 14.14 -33.28 46.54
C ASN A 362 14.88 -34.62 46.65
N ASN A 363 14.94 -35.45 45.61
CA ASN A 363 15.64 -36.73 45.66
C ASN A 363 17.17 -36.60 45.72
N ASN A 364 17.75 -35.63 45.00
CA ASN A 364 19.19 -35.43 44.98
C ASN A 364 19.72 -34.73 46.25
N PHE A 365 18.87 -33.95 46.95
CA PHE A 365 19.24 -33.26 48.19
C PHE A 365 18.84 -34.00 49.47
N SER A 366 17.78 -34.82 49.47
CA SER A 366 17.43 -35.65 50.63
C SER A 366 18.31 -36.91 50.79
N GLY A 367 19.08 -37.27 49.76
CA GLY A 367 20.06 -38.37 49.80
C GLY A 367 21.46 -38.02 50.34
N ASN A 368 21.74 -36.75 50.67
CA ASN A 368 23.09 -36.29 51.08
C ASN A 368 23.11 -35.50 52.41
N VAL A 369 22.12 -35.67 53.29
CA VAL A 369 22.07 -35.00 54.62
C VAL A 369 22.41 -35.93 55.78
N LEU A 370 23.05 -37.08 55.53
CA LEU A 370 23.64 -37.92 56.57
C LEU A 370 25.03 -38.35 56.13
N ASP A 371 26.01 -37.47 56.33
CA ASP A 371 27.38 -37.80 56.75
C ASP A 371 28.23 -36.51 56.78
N PHE A 372 28.08 -35.74 57.85
CA PHE A 372 29.12 -34.84 58.37
C PHE A 372 29.11 -34.88 59.89
#